data_AF-A0A535LM74-F1
#
_entry.id   AF-A0A535LM74-F1
#
_cell.length_a   1.000
_cell.length_b   1.000
_cell.length_c   1.000
_cell.angle_alpha   90.00
_cell.angle_beta   90.00
_cell.angle_gamma   90.00
#
_symmetry.space_group_name_H-M   'P 1'
#
loop_
_entity.id
_entity.type
_entity.pdbx_description
1 polymer ?
#
loop_
_entity_poly.entity_id
_entity_poly.type
_entity_poly.pdbx_seq_one_letter_code
_entity_poly.pdbx_strand_id
1 'polypeptide(L)'
;PLDDFALPAIPRHVLVINLGSPSEIKEHLVGRQGHLGTGNLVILPAGAPTSWHLEREGEVRHLHLYLSPTLIQKIAASADINPDSVEIIDALGVSDPQVETIALSMSSERLQ
;
A
#
# COMPACT_ATOMS: atom_id res chain seq x y z
N PRO A 1 19.16 -8.47 -4.27
CA PRO A 1 19.33 -7.05 -4.61
C PRO A 1 18.76 -6.20 -3.48
N LEU A 2 19.40 -5.10 -3.12
CA LEU A 2 19.01 -4.25 -2.00
C LEU A 2 18.58 -2.90 -2.57
N ASP A 3 17.35 -2.50 -2.30
CA ASP A 3 16.84 -1.19 -2.73
C ASP A 3 16.50 -0.35 -1.50
N ASP A 4 17.30 0.70 -1.28
CA ASP A 4 16.99 1.76 -0.33
C ASP A 4 16.29 2.91 -1.07
N PHE A 5 15.14 3.34 -0.57
CA PHE A 5 14.47 4.51 -1.12
C PHE A 5 13.66 5.28 -0.06
N ALA A 6 13.38 6.54 -0.37
CA ALA A 6 12.52 7.40 0.44
C ALA A 6 11.33 7.87 -0.39
N LEU A 7 10.15 7.86 0.22
CA LEU A 7 8.98 8.52 -0.31
C LEU A 7 8.78 9.84 0.45
N PRO A 8 8.67 10.98 -0.25
CA PRO A 8 8.35 12.25 0.40
C PRO A 8 6.95 12.18 1.03
N ALA A 9 6.59 13.18 1.83
CA ALA A 9 5.21 13.35 2.25
C ALA A 9 4.32 13.60 1.02
N ILE A 10 3.47 12.64 0.67
CA ILE A 10 2.53 12.74 -0.46
C ILE A 10 1.15 13.08 0.10
N PRO A 11 0.39 14.01 -0.51
CA PRO A 11 -0.95 14.40 -0.05
C PRO A 11 -2.04 13.38 -0.47
N ARG A 12 -1.70 12.09 -0.50
CA ARG A 12 -2.59 10.97 -0.85
C ARG A 12 -2.24 9.76 -0.02
N HIS A 13 -3.24 8.97 0.34
CA HIS A 13 -3.01 7.64 0.88
C HIS A 13 -2.54 6.75 -0.26
N VAL A 14 -1.56 5.89 0.01
CA VAL A 14 -0.99 4.98 -0.98
C VAL A 14 -1.22 3.56 -0.51
N LEU A 15 -1.88 2.77 -1.34
CA LEU A 15 -1.96 1.32 -1.18
C LEU A 15 -0.98 0.71 -2.17
N VAL A 16 -0.04 -0.09 -1.66
CA VAL A 16 0.93 -0.82 -2.48
C VAL A 16 0.64 -2.30 -2.34
N ILE A 17 0.22 -2.93 -3.44
CA ILE A 17 -0.03 -4.37 -3.50
C ILE A 17 1.14 -5.03 -4.23
N ASN A 18 1.76 -6.03 -3.60
CA ASN A 18 2.81 -6.80 -4.26
C ASN A 18 2.21 -7.81 -5.23
N LEU A 19 2.59 -7.74 -6.50
CA LEU A 19 2.20 -8.68 -7.56
C LEU A 19 3.41 -9.50 -8.05
N GLY A 20 4.60 -9.26 -7.51
CA GLY A 20 5.83 -9.95 -7.84
C GLY A 20 6.12 -11.08 -6.86
N SER A 21 7.39 -11.51 -6.86
CA SER A 21 7.89 -12.48 -5.89
C SER A 21 7.78 -11.93 -4.46
N PRO A 22 7.60 -12.80 -3.45
CA PRO A 22 7.67 -12.43 -2.06
C PRO A 22 9.01 -11.75 -1.71
N SER A 23 8.98 -10.79 -0.78
CA SER A 23 10.18 -10.05 -0.34
C SER A 23 10.11 -9.64 1.13
N GLU A 24 11.27 -9.45 1.75
CA GLU A 24 11.36 -8.87 3.10
C GLU A 24 11.46 -7.35 2.98
N ILE A 25 10.70 -6.65 3.82
CA ILE A 25 10.62 -5.19 3.80
C ILE A 25 10.84 -4.61 5.20
N LYS A 26 11.56 -3.49 5.24
CA LYS A 26 11.84 -2.74 6.47
C LYS A 26 11.56 -1.25 6.25
N GLU A 27 10.76 -0.68 7.13
CA GLU A 27 10.52 0.76 7.22
C GLU A 27 11.49 1.35 8.26
N HIS A 28 12.38 2.25 7.85
CA HIS A 28 13.42 2.80 8.71
C HIS A 28 12.92 3.82 9.73
N LEU A 29 11.94 4.65 9.37
CA LEU A 29 11.50 5.75 10.25
C LEU A 29 10.79 5.24 11.50
N VAL A 30 10.01 4.17 11.35
CA VAL A 30 9.22 3.58 12.43
C VAL A 30 9.85 2.27 12.93
N GLY A 31 10.89 1.77 12.24
CA GLY A 31 11.59 0.53 12.60
C GLY A 31 10.79 -0.74 12.38
N ARG A 32 9.70 -0.68 11.59
CA ARG A 32 8.84 -1.83 11.31
C ARG A 32 9.48 -2.75 10.28
N GLN A 33 9.35 -4.05 10.49
CA GLN A 33 9.79 -5.09 9.56
C GLN A 33 8.60 -6.01 9.26
N GLY A 34 8.55 -6.52 8.04
CA GLY A 34 7.48 -7.42 7.64
C GLY A 34 7.81 -8.18 6.37
N HIS A 35 7.03 -9.24 6.15
CA HIS A 35 7.10 -10.06 4.96
C HIS A 35 6.02 -9.61 3.97
N LEU A 36 6.42 -9.36 2.73
CA LEU A 36 5.54 -8.94 1.65
C LEU A 36 5.37 -10.09 0.65
N GLY A 37 4.40 -10.96 0.90
CA GLY A 37 3.98 -12.00 -0.03
C GLY A 37 3.33 -11.44 -1.29
N THR A 38 3.16 -12.27 -2.31
CA THR A 38 2.30 -11.92 -3.45
C THR A 38 0.87 -11.71 -2.96
N GLY A 39 0.21 -10.64 -3.42
CA GLY A 39 -1.11 -10.21 -2.96
C GLY A 39 -1.11 -9.36 -1.70
N ASN A 40 -0.03 -9.37 -0.91
CA ASN A 40 0.03 -8.60 0.34
C ASN A 40 0.04 -7.09 0.07
N LEU A 41 -0.56 -6.36 1.02
CA LEU A 41 -0.77 -4.93 0.98
C LEU A 41 0.12 -4.20 2.00
N VAL A 42 0.63 -3.04 1.56
CA VAL A 42 1.17 -1.98 2.42
C VAL A 42 0.26 -0.77 2.31
N ILE A 43 -0.10 -0.17 3.44
CA ILE A 43 -0.94 1.03 3.53
C ILE A 43 -0.09 2.18 4.07
N LEU A 44 0.02 3.24 3.30
CA LEU A 44 0.75 4.46 3.64
C LEU A 44 -0.25 5.62 3.74
N PRO A 45 -0.53 6.14 4.95
CA PRO A 45 -1.38 7.31 5.11
C PRO A 45 -0.78 8.57 4.46
N ALA A 46 -1.65 9.49 4.04
CA ALA A 46 -1.22 10.75 3.45
C ALA A 46 -0.42 11.61 4.45
N GLY A 47 0.56 12.36 3.93
CA GLY A 47 1.24 13.42 4.69
C GLY A 47 2.46 12.99 5.51
N ALA A 48 2.71 11.69 5.70
CA ALA A 48 3.91 11.20 6.35
C ALA A 48 4.99 10.81 5.32
N PRO A 49 6.23 11.31 5.43
CA PRO A 49 7.34 10.76 4.65
C PRO A 49 7.66 9.35 5.16
N THR A 50 8.18 8.49 4.28
CA THR A 50 8.61 7.13 4.65
C THR A 50 9.98 6.81 4.05
N SER A 51 10.75 5.97 4.75
CA SER A 51 12.05 5.48 4.27
C SER A 51 12.07 3.97 4.39
N TRP A 52 12.53 3.32 3.33
CA TRP A 52 12.38 1.89 3.11
C TRP A 52 13.70 1.23 2.74
N HIS A 53 13.84 0.01 3.21
CA HIS A 53 14.83 -0.97 2.78
C HIS A 53 14.11 -2.23 2.35
N LEU A 54 14.30 -2.61 1.09
CA LEU A 54 13.70 -3.79 0.51
C LEU A 54 14.79 -4.80 0.17
N GLU A 55 14.69 -5.97 0.80
CA GLU A 55 15.49 -7.14 0.47
C GLU A 55 14.68 -8.02 -0.47
N ARG A 56 15.01 -7.97 -1.77
CA ARG A 56 14.26 -8.71 -2.79
C ARG A 56 15.14 -9.31 -3.87
N GLU A 57 14.65 -10.42 -4.41
CA GLU A 57 15.25 -11.13 -5.54
C GLU A 57 14.19 -11.27 -6.64
N GLY A 58 14.57 -10.97 -7.89
CA GLY A 58 13.68 -11.09 -9.05
C GLY A 58 12.95 -9.81 -9.45
N GLU A 59 11.91 -9.96 -10.27
CA GLU A 59 11.18 -8.86 -10.89
C GLU A 59 10.27 -8.14 -9.88
N VAL A 60 10.35 -6.80 -9.86
CA VAL A 60 9.47 -5.95 -9.05
C VAL A 60 8.19 -5.68 -9.81
N ARG A 61 7.06 -6.12 -9.25
CA ARG A 61 5.74 -5.81 -9.79
C ARG A 61 4.82 -5.38 -8.67
N HIS A 62 4.47 -4.10 -8.62
CA HIS A 62 3.55 -3.57 -7.63
C HIS A 62 2.38 -2.85 -8.31
N LEU A 63 1.19 -2.94 -7.71
CA LEU A 63 0.08 -2.04 -8.02
C LEU A 63 0.05 -0.93 -6.96
N HIS A 64 0.12 0.32 -7.42
CA HIS A 64 0.05 1.49 -6.55
C HIS A 64 -1.28 2.20 -6.77
N LEU A 65 -2.11 2.25 -5.73
CA LEU A 65 -3.36 3.01 -5.75
C LEU A 65 -3.21 4.26 -4.88
N TYR A 66 -3.47 5.42 -5.47
CA TYR A 66 -3.37 6.71 -4.81
C TYR A 66 -4.76 7.24 -4.49
N LEU A 67 -5.14 7.19 -3.22
CA LEU A 67 -6.46 7.60 -2.75
C LEU A 67 -6.39 9.02 -2.18
N SER A 68 -7.23 9.91 -2.69
CA SER A 68 -7.39 11.25 -2.09
C SER A 68 -8.05 11.13 -0.72
N PRO A 69 -7.64 11.92 0.30
CA PRO A 69 -8.33 11.95 1.59
C PRO A 69 -9.84 12.24 1.46
N THR A 70 -10.23 13.08 0.50
CA THR A 70 -11.64 13.39 0.21
C THR A 70 -12.44 12.17 -0.26
N LEU A 71 -11.82 11.20 -0.94
CA LEU A 71 -12.49 9.95 -1.32
C LEU A 71 -12.86 9.15 -0.06
N ILE A 72 -11.94 9.07 0.91
CA ILE A 72 -12.17 8.35 2.17
C ILE A 72 -13.30 9.00 2.96
N GLN A 73 -13.29 10.33 3.05
CA GLN A 73 -14.37 11.09 3.68
C GLN A 73 -15.73 10.86 3.02
N LYS A 74 -15.78 10.78 1.68
CA LYS A 74 -17.01 10.47 0.93
C LYS A 74 -17.51 9.06 1.20
N ILE A 75 -16.60 8.08 1.27
CA ILE A 75 -16.93 6.69 1.62
C ILE A 75 -17.51 6.64 3.03
N ALA A 76 -16.86 7.28 4.01
CA ALA A 76 -17.34 7.36 5.38
C ALA A 76 -18.76 7.97 5.47
N ALA A 77 -18.97 9.11 4.81
CA ALA A 77 -20.28 9.76 4.76
C ALA A 77 -21.36 8.85 4.14
N SER A 78 -21.02 8.09 3.08
CA SER A 78 -21.96 7.17 2.44
C SER A 78 -22.31 5.95 3.29
N ALA A 79 -21.51 5.66 4.31
CA ALA A 79 -21.72 4.57 5.26
C ALA A 79 -22.35 5.04 6.59
N ASP A 80 -22.88 6.27 6.65
CA ASP A 80 -23.40 6.91 7.87
C ASP A 80 -22.36 7.00 9.01
N ILE A 81 -21.07 7.05 8.68
CA ILE A 81 -19.96 7.25 9.61
C ILE A 81 -19.54 8.72 9.55
N ASN A 82 -19.28 9.34 10.71
CA ASN A 82 -18.76 10.71 10.76
C ASN A 82 -17.41 10.78 10.00
N PRO A 83 -17.31 11.56 8.90
CA PRO A 83 -16.09 11.62 8.09
C PRO A 83 -14.86 12.13 8.85
N ASP A 84 -15.07 12.96 9.88
CA ASP A 84 -13.99 13.52 10.69
C ASP A 84 -13.48 12.54 11.77
N SER A 85 -14.18 11.42 11.99
CA SER A 85 -13.74 10.36 12.91
C SER A 85 -13.10 9.17 12.21
N VAL A 86 -12.87 9.25 10.88
CA VAL A 86 -12.28 8.17 10.10
C VAL A 86 -10.83 8.51 9.77
N GLU A 87 -9.94 7.57 10.07
CA GLU A 87 -8.54 7.62 9.67
C GLU A 87 -8.15 6.35 8.92
N ILE A 88 -7.14 6.48 8.05
CA ILE A 88 -6.47 5.33 7.45
C ILE A 88 -5.28 4.99 8.35
N ILE A 89 -5.29 3.77 8.87
CA ILE A 89 -4.20 3.23 9.67
C ILE A 89 -3.15 2.65 8.73
N ASP A 90 -1.88 2.93 9.02
CA ASP A 90 -0.78 2.33 8.28
C ASP A 90 -0.68 0.83 8.53
N ALA A 91 -0.19 0.10 7.54
CA ALA A 91 -0.12 -1.35 7.62
C ALA A 91 1.01 -1.89 6.76
N LEU A 92 1.61 -2.99 7.22
CA LEU A 92 2.75 -3.62 6.57
C LEU A 92 2.49 -5.11 6.38
N GLY A 93 2.47 -5.58 5.14
CA GLY A 93 2.37 -7.01 4.81
C GLY A 93 1.02 -7.63 5.17
N VAL A 94 -0.06 -6.84 5.19
CA VAL A 94 -1.41 -7.35 5.50
C VAL A 94 -1.95 -8.15 4.31
N SER A 95 -2.61 -9.27 4.59
CA SER A 95 -3.35 -10.05 3.60
C SER A 95 -4.84 -9.73 3.71
N ASP A 96 -5.42 -9.29 2.60
CA ASP A 96 -6.87 -9.13 2.44
C ASP A 96 -7.27 -9.83 1.12
N PRO A 97 -8.02 -10.95 1.18
CA PRO A 97 -8.36 -11.74 -0.01
C PRO A 97 -9.17 -10.97 -1.05
N GLN A 98 -9.98 -9.98 -0.65
CA GLN A 98 -10.76 -9.19 -1.60
C GLN A 98 -9.87 -8.20 -2.32
N VAL A 99 -8.99 -7.50 -1.59
CA VAL A 99 -8.02 -6.57 -2.19
C VAL A 99 -7.07 -7.30 -3.13
N GLU A 100 -6.57 -8.47 -2.72
CA GLU A 100 -5.72 -9.33 -3.55
C GLU A 100 -6.45 -9.72 -4.85
N THR A 101 -7.70 -10.18 -4.75
CA THR A 101 -8.51 -10.56 -5.92
C THR A 101 -8.67 -9.38 -6.88
N ILE A 102 -9.03 -8.19 -6.37
CA ILE A 102 -9.19 -6.98 -7.18
C ILE A 102 -7.87 -6.63 -7.88
N ALA A 103 -6.76 -6.64 -7.15
CA ALA A 103 -5.45 -6.29 -7.69
C ALA A 103 -5.00 -7.28 -8.79
N LEU A 104 -5.20 -8.58 -8.57
CA LEU A 104 -4.91 -9.60 -9.57
C LEU A 104 -5.80 -9.46 -10.80
N SER A 105 -7.10 -9.20 -10.64
CA SER A 105 -8.01 -8.93 -11.76
C SER A 105 -7.58 -7.71 -12.57
N MET A 106 -7.24 -6.59 -11.94
CA MET A 106 -6.73 -5.39 -12.63
C MET A 106 -5.42 -5.66 -13.37
N SER A 107 -4.54 -6.52 -12.82
CA SER A 107 -3.28 -6.88 -13.47
C SER A 107 -3.47 -7.76 -14.72
N SER A 108 -4.60 -8.46 -14.82
CA SER A 108 -4.99 -9.28 -15.97
C SER A 108 -5.66 -8.48 -17.08
N GLU A 109 -6.22 -7.31 -16.77
CA GLU A 109 -6.72 -6.34 -17.74
C GLU A 109 -5.55 -5.64 -18.45
N ARG A 110 -4.96 -6.33 -19.41
CA ARG A 110 -4.19 -5.67 -20.47
C ARG A 110 -5.15 -4.71 -21.17
N LEU A 111 -4.80 -3.41 -21.20
CA LEU A 111 -5.36 -2.46 -22.17
C LEU A 111 -5.36 -3.15 -23.54
N GLN A 112 -6.55 -3.53 -24.01
CA GLN A 112 -6.79 -3.91 -25.40
C GLN A 112 -6.84 -2.65 -26.24
#